data_AF-A0A366JEU9-F1
#
_entry.id   AF-A0A366JEU9-F1
#
_cell.length_a   1.000
_cell.length_b   1.000
_cell.length_c   1.000
_cell.angle_alpha   90.00
_cell.angle_beta   90.00
_cell.angle_gamma   90.00
#
_symmetry.space_group_name_H-M   'P 1'
#
loop_
_entity.id
_entity.type
_entity.pdbx_description
1 polymer ?
#
loop_
_entity_poly.entity_id
_entity_poly.type
_entity_poly.pdbx_seq_one_letter_code
_entity_poly.pdbx_strand_id
1 'polypeptide(L)'
;MRLFVGLDVSSFDMKGCILDQEGSKVDTFTVSNDLPGATVLKERILGLAKGRKVESVKIGLESTSVYSFHPSMFLHYDEDLKVFDTQVFVINPKQIANFKKSYSDMNKTDEIDAFVIADYVRFGRNQMSIVKESQYVALQHLNFKCSNFSHEVDSSAFGNAMMDLFLER
;
A
#
# COMPACT_ATOMS: atom_id res chain seq x y z
N MET A 1 -7.07 23.00 5.30
CA MET A 1 -6.09 22.25 6.14
C MET A 1 -5.87 20.86 5.56
N ARG A 2 -4.70 20.25 5.78
CA ARG A 2 -4.34 18.93 5.20
C ARG A 2 -4.06 17.90 6.28
N LEU A 3 -4.41 16.64 6.00
CA LEU A 3 -4.00 15.49 6.81
C LEU A 3 -3.10 14.57 6.01
N PHE A 4 -2.14 13.99 6.70
CA PHE A 4 -1.18 13.05 6.12
C PHE A 4 -1.28 11.74 6.87
N VAL A 5 -1.60 10.66 6.16
CA VAL A 5 -1.76 9.32 6.71
C VAL A 5 -0.63 8.46 6.21
N GLY A 6 0.06 7.77 7.08
CA GLY A 6 1.07 6.77 6.73
C GLY A 6 0.61 5.40 7.20
N LEU A 7 0.69 4.42 6.30
CA LEU A 7 0.28 3.05 6.53
C LEU A 7 1.47 2.12 6.31
N ASP A 8 1.86 1.45 7.38
CA ASP A 8 2.75 0.29 7.32
C ASP A 8 1.88 -0.98 7.26
N VAL A 9 1.96 -1.68 6.14
CA VAL A 9 1.07 -2.80 5.80
C VAL A 9 1.83 -4.11 5.89
N SER A 10 1.37 -5.00 6.77
CA SER A 10 1.83 -6.38 6.88
C SER A 10 0.82 -7.35 6.27
N SER A 11 1.11 -8.65 6.32
CA SER A 11 0.17 -9.68 5.88
C SER A 11 -1.05 -9.81 6.79
N PHE A 12 -0.96 -9.38 8.06
CA PHE A 12 -2.01 -9.57 9.07
C PHE A 12 -2.68 -8.27 9.48
N ASP A 13 -1.93 -7.18 9.53
CA ASP A 13 -2.37 -5.90 10.07
C ASP A 13 -1.86 -4.71 9.24
N MET A 14 -2.47 -3.56 9.48
CA MET A 14 -2.08 -2.26 8.97
C MET A 14 -1.92 -1.32 10.14
N LYS A 15 -0.70 -0.83 10.35
CA LYS A 15 -0.40 0.21 11.35
C LYS A 15 -0.50 1.57 10.68
N GLY A 16 -1.35 2.43 11.23
CA GLY A 16 -1.61 3.76 10.73
C GLY A 16 -1.11 4.85 11.66
N CYS A 17 -0.55 5.90 11.09
CA CYS A 17 -0.21 7.15 11.76
C CYS A 17 -0.79 8.33 10.98
N ILE A 18 -1.44 9.26 11.67
CA ILE A 18 -2.04 10.45 11.07
C ILE A 18 -1.31 11.68 11.63
N LEU A 19 -0.84 12.54 10.72
CA LEU A 19 -0.17 13.80 11.02
C LEU A 19 -1.00 14.98 10.52
N ASP A 20 -0.86 16.11 11.21
CA ASP A 20 -1.29 17.41 10.73
C ASP A 20 -0.26 18.05 9.77
N GLN A 21 -0.49 19.29 9.37
CA GLN A 21 0.36 20.02 8.43
C GLN A 21 1.72 20.41 9.03
N GLU A 22 1.75 20.58 10.34
CA GLU A 22 2.92 20.92 11.13
C GLU A 22 3.81 19.68 11.37
N GLY A 23 3.27 18.47 11.18
CA GLY A 23 3.94 17.19 11.40
C GLY A 23 3.70 16.62 12.79
N SER A 24 2.75 17.17 13.54
CA SER A 24 2.36 16.65 14.85
C SER A 24 1.46 15.43 14.69
N LYS A 25 1.65 14.44 15.56
CA LYS A 25 0.87 13.21 15.58
C LYS A 25 -0.54 13.48 16.10
N VAL A 26 -1.53 13.19 15.26
CA VAL A 26 -2.96 13.40 15.53
C VAL A 26 -3.62 12.11 16.03
N ASP A 27 -3.30 10.98 15.40
CA ASP A 27 -3.83 9.66 15.77
C ASP A 27 -2.85 8.55 15.33
N THR A 28 -2.90 7.42 16.03
CA THR A 28 -2.19 6.19 15.69
C THR A 28 -3.06 4.99 16.02
N PHE A 29 -3.08 3.99 15.14
CA PHE A 29 -3.93 2.82 15.31
C PHE A 29 -3.35 1.62 14.57
N THR A 30 -3.89 0.44 14.89
CA THR A 30 -3.63 -0.80 14.17
C THR A 30 -4.97 -1.43 13.82
N VAL A 31 -5.13 -1.86 12.58
CA VAL A 31 -6.32 -2.57 12.09
C VAL A 31 -5.90 -3.86 11.38
N SER A 32 -6.81 -4.81 11.22
CA SER A 32 -6.57 -6.00 10.39
C SER A 32 -6.38 -5.63 8.92
N ASN A 33 -5.55 -6.39 8.20
CA ASN A 33 -5.40 -6.24 6.74
C ASN A 33 -6.50 -7.01 6.00
N ASP A 34 -7.74 -6.60 6.20
CA ASP A 34 -8.94 -7.13 5.56
C ASP A 34 -9.95 -6.00 5.29
N LEU A 35 -11.07 -6.33 4.64
CA LEU A 35 -12.11 -5.36 4.32
C LEU A 35 -12.71 -4.68 5.57
N PRO A 36 -13.04 -5.41 6.66
CA PRO A 36 -13.44 -4.79 7.93
C PRO A 36 -12.41 -3.79 8.45
N GLY A 37 -11.13 -4.15 8.49
CA GLY A 37 -10.06 -3.28 8.96
C GLY A 37 -9.86 -2.05 8.09
N ALA A 38 -9.94 -2.20 6.76
CA ALA A 38 -9.91 -1.09 5.81
C ALA A 38 -11.10 -0.12 6.00
N THR A 39 -12.28 -0.65 6.34
CA THR A 39 -13.47 0.16 6.65
C THR A 39 -13.27 0.96 7.93
N VAL A 40 -12.77 0.34 8.99
CA VAL A 40 -12.43 1.03 10.25
C VAL A 40 -11.38 2.12 10.03
N LEU A 41 -10.35 1.84 9.23
CA LEU A 41 -9.34 2.81 8.81
C LEU A 41 -9.98 4.02 8.12
N LYS A 42 -10.85 3.79 7.13
CA LYS A 42 -11.61 4.85 6.44
C LYS A 42 -12.42 5.69 7.43
N GLU A 43 -13.19 5.05 8.31
CA GLU A 43 -14.06 5.75 9.25
C GLU A 43 -13.27 6.66 10.20
N ARG A 44 -12.10 6.20 10.66
CA ARG A 44 -11.18 7.03 11.47
C ARG A 44 -10.70 8.26 10.70
N ILE A 45 -10.25 8.09 9.46
CA ILE A 45 -9.80 9.20 8.61
C ILE A 45 -10.94 10.21 8.41
N LEU A 46 -12.13 9.73 8.06
CA LEU A 46 -13.30 10.58 7.83
C LEU A 46 -13.75 11.32 9.10
N GLY A 47 -13.73 10.66 10.26
CA GLY A 47 -14.06 11.26 11.54
C GLY A 47 -13.13 12.44 11.86
N LEU A 48 -11.82 12.24 11.67
CA LEU A 48 -10.82 13.30 11.89
C LEU A 48 -10.93 14.41 10.83
N ALA A 49 -11.20 14.07 9.57
CA ALA A 49 -11.34 15.03 8.48
C ALA A 49 -12.56 15.95 8.66
N LYS A 50 -13.72 15.37 9.02
CA LYS A 50 -14.95 16.11 9.30
C LYS A 50 -14.81 16.99 10.53
N GLY A 51 -14.25 16.46 11.63
CA GLY A 51 -14.08 17.19 12.89
C GLY A 51 -13.14 18.40 12.79
N ARG A 52 -12.23 18.41 11.81
CA ARG A 52 -11.20 19.45 11.66
C ARG A 52 -11.35 20.32 10.40
N LYS A 53 -12.42 20.18 9.62
CA LYS A 53 -12.62 20.90 8.34
C LYS A 53 -11.42 20.77 7.40
N VAL A 54 -10.97 19.52 7.20
CA VAL A 54 -9.86 19.19 6.32
C VAL A 54 -10.32 19.31 4.86
N GLU A 55 -9.45 19.81 3.98
CA GLU A 55 -9.75 20.01 2.56
C GLU A 55 -9.09 18.94 1.68
N SER A 56 -7.94 18.43 2.13
CA SER A 56 -7.15 17.43 1.39
C SER A 56 -6.59 16.39 2.35
N VAL A 57 -6.72 15.12 1.99
CA VAL A 57 -6.09 13.99 2.70
C VAL A 57 -5.07 13.35 1.78
N LYS A 58 -3.85 13.12 2.27
CA LYS A 58 -2.84 12.36 1.54
C LYS A 58 -2.47 11.11 2.30
N ILE A 59 -2.55 9.96 1.64
CA ILE A 59 -2.34 8.65 2.24
C ILE A 59 -1.12 8.01 1.58
N GLY A 60 -0.11 7.68 2.37
CA GLY A 60 1.07 6.93 1.95
C GLY A 60 0.99 5.49 2.44
N LEU A 61 1.33 4.57 1.55
CA LEU A 61 1.56 3.16 1.88
C LEU A 61 2.94 2.78 1.37
N GLU A 62 3.70 2.02 2.14
CA GLU A 62 4.88 1.36 1.60
C GLU A 62 4.45 0.23 0.64
N SER A 63 5.16 0.08 -0.48
CA SER A 63 4.95 -1.01 -1.45
C SER A 63 5.44 -2.35 -0.90
N THR A 64 4.85 -2.81 0.20
CA THR A 64 5.18 -4.08 0.84
C THR A 64 4.53 -5.23 0.05
N SER A 65 5.25 -5.75 -0.95
CA SER A 65 4.79 -6.87 -1.79
C SER A 65 3.37 -6.64 -2.34
N VAL A 66 2.52 -7.68 -2.39
CA VAL A 66 1.11 -7.63 -2.81
C VAL A 66 0.16 -7.09 -1.74
N TYR A 67 0.59 -6.96 -0.49
CA TYR A 67 -0.29 -6.67 0.65
C TYR A 67 -0.80 -5.22 0.68
N SER A 68 -0.03 -4.29 0.13
CA SER A 68 -0.41 -2.88 0.00
C SER A 68 -1.40 -2.60 -1.14
N PHE A 69 -1.63 -3.58 -2.03
CA PHE A 69 -2.46 -3.40 -3.22
C PHE A 69 -3.94 -3.21 -2.91
N HIS A 70 -4.55 -4.15 -2.18
CA HIS A 70 -5.98 -4.07 -1.87
C HIS A 70 -6.34 -2.85 -1.02
N PRO A 71 -5.59 -2.50 0.04
CA PRO A 71 -5.83 -1.28 0.81
C PRO A 71 -5.67 -0.01 0.00
N SER A 72 -4.63 0.10 -0.84
CA SER A 72 -4.43 1.29 -1.68
C SER A 72 -5.56 1.51 -2.68
N MET A 73 -6.02 0.43 -3.33
CA MET A 73 -7.18 0.47 -4.24
C MET A 73 -8.46 0.87 -3.50
N PHE A 74 -8.73 0.26 -2.36
CA PHE A 74 -9.91 0.57 -1.54
C PHE A 74 -9.97 2.06 -1.19
N LEU A 75 -8.86 2.61 -0.67
CA LEU A 75 -8.78 4.01 -0.26
C LEU A 75 -8.82 4.98 -1.45
N HIS A 76 -8.28 4.59 -2.61
CA HIS A 76 -8.23 5.44 -3.79
C HIS A 76 -9.60 5.59 -4.47
N TYR A 77 -10.40 4.53 -4.49
CA TYR A 77 -11.69 4.54 -5.16
C TYR A 77 -12.88 4.93 -4.27
N ASP A 78 -12.71 4.94 -2.95
CA ASP A 78 -13.77 5.29 -2.00
C ASP A 78 -14.33 6.70 -2.22
N GLU A 79 -15.66 6.78 -2.35
CA GLU A 79 -16.36 8.03 -2.68
C GLU A 79 -16.34 9.03 -1.52
N ASP A 80 -16.44 8.56 -0.28
CA ASP A 80 -16.45 9.42 0.90
C ASP A 80 -15.10 10.12 1.09
N LEU A 81 -14.00 9.41 0.81
CA LEU A 81 -12.65 9.98 0.85
C LEU A 81 -12.41 10.97 -0.31
N LYS A 82 -12.95 10.72 -1.50
CA LYS A 82 -12.80 11.64 -2.65
C LYS A 82 -13.35 13.04 -2.40
N VAL A 83 -14.34 13.19 -1.52
CA VAL A 83 -14.87 14.49 -1.09
C VAL A 83 -13.77 15.38 -0.48
N PHE A 84 -12.74 14.78 0.10
CA PHE A 84 -11.60 15.45 0.74
C PHE A 84 -10.34 15.47 -0.14
N ASP A 85 -10.48 15.55 -1.48
CA ASP A 85 -9.34 15.55 -2.42
C ASP A 85 -8.27 14.50 -2.07
N THR A 86 -8.74 13.28 -1.78
CA THR A 86 -7.87 12.23 -1.23
C THR A 86 -6.91 11.70 -2.28
N GLN A 87 -5.62 11.72 -1.97
CA GLN A 87 -4.55 11.21 -2.83
C GLN A 87 -3.86 10.04 -2.15
N VAL A 88 -3.78 8.90 -2.85
CA VAL A 88 -3.14 7.68 -2.34
C VAL A 88 -1.82 7.46 -3.06
N PHE A 89 -0.76 7.27 -2.30
CA PHE A 89 0.61 7.09 -2.77
C PHE A 89 1.15 5.74 -2.32
N VAL A 90 1.48 4.88 -3.27
CA VAL A 90 2.24 3.64 -3.02
C VAL A 90 3.72 3.95 -3.21
N ILE A 91 4.52 3.91 -2.14
CA ILE A 91 5.90 4.42 -2.12
C ILE A 91 6.88 3.26 -2.15
N ASN A 92 8.03 3.44 -2.82
CA ASN A 92 9.05 2.41 -2.88
C ASN A 92 9.70 2.21 -1.48
N PRO A 93 9.80 0.98 -0.96
CA PRO A 93 10.51 0.66 0.28
C PRO A 93 11.90 1.30 0.39
N LYS A 94 12.66 1.36 -0.71
CA LYS A 94 14.00 1.98 -0.74
C LYS A 94 13.95 3.48 -0.46
N GLN A 95 12.90 4.17 -0.91
CA GLN A 95 12.71 5.60 -0.66
C GLN A 95 12.40 5.85 0.81
N ILE A 96 11.47 5.06 1.39
CA ILE A 96 11.15 5.12 2.82
C ILE A 96 12.38 4.79 3.66
N ALA A 97 13.12 3.72 3.35
CA ALA A 97 14.33 3.33 4.06
C ALA A 97 15.43 4.40 4.00
N ASN A 98 15.59 5.09 2.86
CA ASN A 98 16.54 6.20 2.74
C ASN A 98 16.07 7.45 3.49
N PHE A 99 14.77 7.73 3.50
CA PHE A 99 14.19 8.84 4.26
C PHE A 99 14.29 8.56 5.77
N LYS A 100 14.06 7.33 6.21
CA LYS A 100 14.23 6.92 7.62
C LYS A 100 15.63 7.21 8.16
N LYS A 101 16.67 7.18 7.32
CA LYS A 101 18.06 7.51 7.71
C LYS A 101 18.24 8.96 8.17
N SER A 102 17.37 9.90 7.77
CA SER A 102 17.44 11.28 8.28
C SER A 102 16.92 11.42 9.71
N TYR A 103 16.31 10.38 10.28
CA TYR A 103 15.79 10.36 11.66
C TYR A 103 16.76 9.62 12.60
N SER A 104 18.06 9.94 12.52
CA SER A 104 19.16 9.25 13.25
C SER A 104 18.99 9.20 14.76
N ASP A 105 18.26 10.15 15.34
CA ASP A 105 18.14 10.34 16.78
C ASP A 105 16.82 9.79 17.36
N MET A 106 15.96 9.20 16.53
CA MET A 106 14.73 8.55 16.99
C MET A 106 15.00 7.08 17.37
N ASN A 107 14.67 6.71 18.61
CA ASN A 107 14.81 5.35 19.11
C ASN A 107 14.12 4.35 18.18
N LYS A 108 14.83 3.30 17.73
CA LYS A 108 14.34 2.22 16.85
C LYS A 108 13.16 1.43 17.45
N THR A 109 11.99 2.04 17.57
CA THR A 109 10.74 1.35 17.89
C THR A 109 9.96 1.10 16.61
N ASP A 110 9.36 -0.08 16.49
CA ASP A 110 8.57 -0.57 15.35
C ASP A 110 7.27 0.23 15.08
N GLU A 111 7.11 1.40 15.73
CA GLU A 111 6.02 2.37 15.51
C GLU A 111 6.45 3.56 14.64
N ILE A 112 7.72 3.61 14.25
CA ILE A 112 8.28 4.72 13.46
C ILE A 112 7.87 4.63 11.98
N ASP A 113 7.63 3.44 11.44
CA ASP A 113 7.46 3.27 9.99
C ASP A 113 6.21 4.00 9.46
N ALA A 114 5.05 3.81 10.09
CA ALA A 114 3.84 4.54 9.74
C ALA A 114 4.01 6.06 9.88
N PHE A 115 4.74 6.53 10.89
CA PHE A 115 5.05 7.96 11.07
C PHE A 115 5.94 8.49 9.93
N VAL A 116 7.03 7.79 9.63
CA VAL A 116 7.98 8.17 8.58
C VAL A 116 7.31 8.19 7.21
N ILE A 117 6.41 7.24 6.93
CA ILE A 117 5.60 7.23 5.71
C ILE A 117 4.68 8.46 5.66
N ALA A 118 3.98 8.78 6.75
CA ALA A 118 3.11 9.96 6.80
C ALA A 118 3.90 11.26 6.57
N ASP A 119 5.05 11.39 7.22
CA ASP A 119 5.91 12.57 7.11
C ASP A 119 6.55 12.66 5.70
N TYR A 120 6.91 11.52 5.10
CA TYR A 120 7.38 11.46 3.71
C TYR A 120 6.33 12.01 2.72
N VAL A 121 5.05 11.67 2.92
CA VAL A 121 3.95 12.21 2.11
C VAL A 121 3.75 13.70 2.32
N ARG A 122 4.00 14.20 3.53
CA ARG A 122 3.89 15.61 3.89
C ARG A 122 4.84 16.52 3.11
N PHE A 123 6.09 16.09 2.90
CA PHE A 123 7.10 16.88 2.17
C PHE A 123 6.85 17.02 0.66
N GLY A 124 5.92 16.24 0.07
CA GLY A 124 5.29 16.58 -1.20
C GLY A 124 6.16 16.57 -2.46
N ARG A 125 7.42 16.12 -2.40
CA ARG A 125 8.27 15.87 -3.60
C ARG A 125 7.97 14.51 -4.27
N ASN A 126 6.84 13.91 -3.93
CA ASN A 126 6.50 12.58 -4.36
C ASN A 126 5.89 12.70 -5.75
N GLN A 127 6.59 12.17 -6.76
CA GLN A 127 5.96 11.86 -8.04
C GLN A 127 4.73 11.01 -7.71
N MET A 128 3.55 11.39 -8.23
CA MET A 128 2.34 10.59 -8.05
C MET A 128 2.69 9.15 -8.42
N SER A 129 2.75 8.26 -7.44
CA SER A 129 2.77 6.85 -7.74
C SER A 129 1.35 6.52 -8.11
N ILE A 130 1.12 6.54 -9.43
CA ILE A 130 -0.08 6.06 -10.07
C ILE A 130 -0.41 4.74 -9.37
N VAL A 131 -1.53 4.72 -8.65
CA VAL A 131 -2.16 3.47 -8.22
C VAL A 131 -2.25 2.66 -9.49
N LYS A 132 -1.41 1.62 -9.63
CA LYS A 132 -1.27 0.87 -10.87
C LYS A 132 -2.67 0.42 -11.26
N GLU A 133 -3.17 0.97 -12.36
CA GLU A 133 -4.52 0.67 -12.83
C GLU A 133 -4.71 -0.84 -12.83
N SER A 134 -5.93 -1.29 -12.51
CA SER A 134 -6.29 -2.71 -12.46
C SER A 134 -5.83 -3.48 -13.70
N GLN A 135 -5.80 -2.84 -14.86
CA GLN A 135 -5.29 -3.37 -16.12
C GLN A 135 -3.78 -3.68 -16.09
N TYR A 136 -2.97 -2.77 -15.54
CA TYR A 136 -1.52 -2.97 -15.43
C TYR A 136 -1.18 -4.13 -14.49
N VAL A 137 -1.96 -4.29 -13.41
CA VAL A 137 -1.80 -5.42 -12.48
C VAL A 137 -2.26 -6.73 -13.10
N ALA A 138 -3.38 -6.74 -13.82
CA ALA A 138 -3.81 -7.90 -14.59
C ALA A 138 -2.73 -8.33 -15.59
N LEU A 139 -2.08 -7.38 -16.27
CA LEU A 139 -0.94 -7.61 -17.14
C LEU A 139 0.27 -8.21 -16.42
N GLN A 140 0.62 -7.72 -15.21
CA GLN A 140 1.71 -8.30 -14.42
C GLN A 140 1.40 -9.74 -13.98
N HIS A 141 0.17 -10.02 -13.54
CA HIS A 141 -0.26 -11.38 -13.20
C HIS A 141 -0.26 -12.32 -14.41
N LEU A 142 -0.69 -11.84 -15.58
CA LEU A 142 -0.61 -12.60 -16.82
C LEU A 142 0.84 -12.93 -17.18
N ASN A 143 1.74 -11.94 -17.14
CA ASN A 143 3.15 -12.16 -17.42
C ASN A 143 3.78 -13.18 -16.48
N PHE A 144 3.49 -13.11 -15.18
CA PHE A 144 3.98 -14.10 -14.22
C PHE A 144 3.46 -15.50 -14.52
N LYS A 145 2.15 -15.65 -14.79
CA LYS A 145 1.55 -16.94 -15.16
C LYS A 145 2.13 -17.49 -16.46
N CYS A 146 2.30 -16.67 -17.49
CA CYS A 146 2.90 -17.08 -18.76
C CYS A 146 4.35 -17.50 -18.57
N SER A 147 5.15 -16.77 -17.79
CA SER A 147 6.55 -17.12 -17.51
C SER A 147 6.67 -18.45 -16.76
N ASN A 148 5.82 -18.68 -15.76
CA ASN A 148 5.80 -19.95 -15.04
C ASN A 148 5.36 -21.10 -15.94
N PHE A 149 4.36 -20.87 -16.79
CA PHE A 149 3.89 -21.86 -17.75
C PHE A 149 4.98 -22.21 -18.77
N SER A 150 5.68 -21.23 -19.35
CA SER A 150 6.83 -21.50 -20.22
C SER A 150 7.88 -22.37 -19.53
N HIS A 151 8.20 -22.05 -18.27
CA HIS A 151 9.18 -22.81 -17.50
C HIS A 151 8.71 -24.23 -17.16
N GLU A 152 7.40 -24.45 -17.02
CA GLU A 152 6.78 -25.74 -16.79
C GLU A 152 6.75 -26.59 -18.06
N VAL A 153 6.44 -25.98 -19.22
CA VAL A 153 6.49 -26.63 -20.54
C VAL A 153 7.92 -27.01 -20.93
N ASP A 154 8.90 -26.17 -20.63
CA ASP A 154 10.32 -26.46 -20.88
C ASP A 154 10.90 -27.47 -19.86
N SER A 155 10.13 -27.86 -18.84
CA SER A 155 10.56 -28.86 -17.86
C SER A 155 10.43 -30.28 -18.42
N SER A 156 11.34 -31.16 -18.01
CA SER A 156 11.29 -32.59 -18.36
C SER A 156 10.03 -33.31 -17.84
N ALA A 157 9.38 -32.76 -16.81
CA ALA A 157 8.14 -33.31 -16.26
C ALA A 157 6.97 -33.18 -17.26
N PHE A 158 6.87 -32.05 -17.96
CA PHE A 158 5.85 -31.86 -18.99
C PHE A 158 6.12 -32.76 -20.21
N GLY A 159 7.37 -32.86 -20.65
CA GLY A 159 7.77 -33.78 -21.71
C GLY A 159 7.44 -35.25 -21.39
N ASN A 160 7.70 -35.69 -20.15
CA ASN A 160 7.39 -37.04 -19.70
C ASN A 160 5.87 -37.28 -19.61
N ALA A 161 5.10 -36.34 -19.05
CA ALA A 161 3.65 -36.45 -18.97
C ALA A 161 2.99 -36.49 -20.35
N MET A 162 3.49 -35.72 -21.32
CA MET A 162 3.00 -35.77 -22.70
C MET A 162 3.38 -37.08 -23.39
N MET A 163 4.58 -37.62 -23.13
CA MET A 163 4.97 -38.94 -23.65
C MET A 163 4.08 -40.06 -23.09
N ASP A 164 3.77 -40.05 -21.79
CA ASP A 164 2.85 -41.02 -21.19
C ASP A 164 1.45 -40.92 -21.82
N LEU A 165 0.95 -39.69 -22.04
CA LEU A 165 -0.36 -39.45 -22.64
C LEU A 165 -0.44 -39.85 -24.14
N PHE A 166 0.69 -39.82 -24.86
CA PHE A 166 0.77 -40.27 -26.25
C PHE A 166 1.13 -41.76 -26.41
N LEU A 167 1.70 -42.38 -25.38
CA LEU A 167 2.06 -43.81 -25.34
C LEU A 167 0.99 -44.69 -24.68
N GLU A 168 0.00 -44.11 -24.00
CA GLU A 168 -1.25 -44.80 -23.65
C GLU A 168 -2.08 -45.07 -24.92
N ARG A 169 -1.76 -46.18 -25.58
CA ARG A 169 -2.67 -46.94 -26.46
C ARG A 169 -2.94 -48.32 -25.86
#